data_AF-A0A2A7MMY3-F1
#
_entry.id   AF-A0A2A7MMY3-F1
#
_cell.length_a   1.000
_cell.length_b   1.000
_cell.length_c   1.000
_cell.angle_alpha   90.00
_cell.angle_beta   90.00
_cell.angle_gamma   90.00
#
_symmetry.space_group_name_H-M   'P 1'
#
loop_
_entity.id
_entity.type
_entity.pdbx_description
1 polymer ?
#
loop_
_entity_poly.entity_id
_entity_poly.type
_entity_poly.pdbx_seq_one_letter_code
_entity_poly.pdbx_strand_id
1 'polypeptide(L)' 'MDSYTADERKAHGKKLARARTALDDASRIAQNLARSAHSEGVPETQIAAELGVTRMTVRKWLGKQ' A
#
# COMPACT_ATOMS: atom_id res chain seq x y z
N MET A 1 -5.03 25.02 -20.16
CA MET A 1 -5.67 23.71 -19.89
C MET A 1 -4.89 22.71 -20.72
N ASP A 2 -4.08 21.88 -20.08
CA ASP A 2 -3.26 20.92 -20.82
C ASP A 2 -4.20 19.89 -21.46
N SER A 3 -4.33 19.95 -22.78
CA SER A 3 -5.16 19.01 -23.54
C SER A 3 -4.29 17.82 -23.92
N TYR A 4 -4.53 16.69 -23.28
CA TYR A 4 -3.86 15.43 -23.62
C TYR A 4 -4.49 14.80 -24.85
N THR A 5 -3.65 14.39 -25.80
CA THR A 5 -4.04 13.55 -26.94
C THR A 5 -4.54 12.17 -26.46
N ALA A 6 -5.22 11.44 -27.35
CA ALA A 6 -5.70 10.09 -27.04
C ALA A 6 -4.55 9.13 -26.70
N ASP A 7 -3.42 9.25 -27.40
CA ASP A 7 -2.24 8.42 -27.18
C ASP A 7 -1.57 8.73 -25.83
N GLU A 8 -1.48 10.01 -25.44
CA GLU A 8 -0.99 10.40 -24.12
C GLU A 8 -1.88 9.86 -23.00
N ARG A 9 -3.21 9.98 -23.13
CA ARG A 9 -4.14 9.39 -22.13
C ARG A 9 -3.95 7.88 -22.00
N LYS A 10 -3.77 7.17 -23.11
CA LYS A 10 -3.52 5.72 -23.11
C LYS A 10 -2.18 5.37 -22.46
N ALA A 11 -1.13 6.16 -22.72
CA ALA A 11 0.17 5.98 -22.10
C ALA A 11 0.13 6.22 -20.58
N HIS A 12 -0.49 7.32 -20.14
CA HIS A 12 -0.69 7.63 -18.71
C HIS A 12 -1.55 6.57 -18.01
N GLY A 13 -2.61 6.09 -18.65
CA GLY A 13 -3.45 5.01 -18.13
C GLY A 13 -2.65 3.71 -17.92
N LYS A 14 -1.80 3.33 -18.88
CA LYS A 14 -0.89 2.17 -18.72
C LYS A 14 0.10 2.37 -17.57
N LYS A 15 0.66 3.58 -17.42
CA LYS A 15 1.57 3.92 -16.31
C LYS A 15 0.85 3.80 -14.96
N LEU A 16 -0.37 4.32 -14.87
CA LEU A 16 -1.20 4.21 -13.67
C LEU A 16 -1.52 2.75 -13.33
N ALA A 17 -1.91 1.94 -14.32
CA ALA A 17 -2.20 0.52 -14.10
C ALA A 17 -0.98 -0.22 -13.53
N ARG A 18 0.22 0.01 -14.09
CA ARG A 18 1.47 -0.59 -13.59
C ARG A 18 1.80 -0.12 -12.17
N ALA A 19 1.67 1.17 -11.89
CA ALA A 19 1.89 1.71 -10.57
C ALA A 19 0.91 1.12 -9.55
N ARG A 20 -0.34 0.88 -9.96
CA ARG A 20 -1.34 0.23 -9.10
C ARG A 20 -0.97 -1.22 -8.78
N THR A 21 -0.56 -2.00 -9.78
CA THR A 21 -0.07 -3.37 -9.56
C THR A 21 1.12 -3.38 -8.60
N ALA A 22 2.10 -2.50 -8.80
CA ALA A 22 3.25 -2.39 -7.90
C ALA A 22 2.86 -2.01 -6.46
N LEU A 23 1.89 -1.11 -6.31
CA LEU A 23 1.34 -0.73 -5.00
C LEU A 23 0.64 -1.93 -4.32
N ASP A 24 -0.17 -2.68 -5.07
CA ASP A 24 -0.90 -3.83 -4.53
C ASP A 24 0.07 -4.93 -4.07
N ASP A 25 1.14 -5.19 -4.83
CA ASP A 25 2.19 -6.13 -4.44
C ASP A 25 2.97 -5.68 -3.20
N ALA A 26 3.40 -4.42 -3.15
CA ALA A 26 4.07 -3.85 -1.98
C ALA A 26 3.17 -3.89 -0.74
N SER A 27 1.88 -3.59 -0.91
CA SER A 27 0.89 -3.63 0.18
C SER A 27 0.69 -5.04 0.73
N ARG A 28 0.67 -6.06 -0.13
CA ARG A 28 0.57 -7.47 0.28
C ARG A 28 1.77 -7.92 1.12
N ILE A 29 2.98 -7.51 0.73
CA ILE A 29 4.20 -7.78 1.50
C ILE A 29 4.14 -7.08 2.85
N ALA A 30 3.81 -5.79 2.88
CA ALA A 30 3.68 -5.02 4.12
C ALA A 30 2.62 -5.62 5.06
N GLN A 31 1.51 -6.14 4.51
CA GLN A 31 0.49 -6.83 5.29
C GLN A 31 1.03 -8.11 5.96
N ASN A 32 1.84 -8.90 5.25
CA ASN A 32 2.48 -10.09 5.81
C ASN A 32 3.46 -9.72 6.93
N LEU A 33 4.29 -8.70 6.71
CA LEU A 33 5.23 -8.19 7.72
C LEU A 33 4.51 -7.70 8.97
N ALA A 34 3.42 -6.94 8.81
CA ALA A 34 2.61 -6.47 9.92
C ALA A 34 2.03 -7.61 10.75
N ARG A 35 1.57 -8.69 10.10
CA ARG A 35 1.09 -9.89 10.81
C ARG A 35 2.21 -10.61 11.58
N SER A 36 3.38 -10.78 10.96
CA SER A 36 4.55 -11.41 11.62
C SER A 36 4.96 -10.61 12.85
N ALA A 37 5.23 -9.32 12.68
CA ALA A 37 5.64 -8.43 13.77
C ALA A 37 4.59 -8.38 14.89
N HIS A 38 3.29 -8.37 14.53
CA HIS A 38 2.25 -8.43 15.55
C HIS A 38 2.26 -9.75 16.34
N SER A 39 2.51 -10.88 15.68
CA SER A 39 2.64 -12.20 16.35
C SER A 39 3.85 -12.29 17.27
N GLU A 40 4.89 -11.50 16.99
CA GLU A 40 6.09 -11.33 17.81
C GLU A 40 5.88 -10.33 18.97
N GLY A 41 4.69 -9.75 19.09
CA GLY A 41 4.34 -8.80 20.16
C GLY A 41 4.74 -7.36 19.88
N VAL A 42 5.17 -7.01 18.65
CA VAL A 42 5.53 -5.64 18.30
C VAL A 42 4.27 -4.74 18.36
N PRO A 43 4.34 -3.55 19.01
CA PRO A 43 3.21 -2.63 19.08
C PRO A 43 2.77 -2.13 17.70
N GLU A 44 1.45 -2.00 17.49
CA GLU A 44 0.86 -1.53 16.22
C GLU A 44 1.40 -0.15 15.75
N THR A 45 1.72 0.74 16.70
CA THR A 45 2.29 2.06 16.40
C THR A 45 3.72 1.98 15.87
N GLN A 46 4.51 1.03 16.36
CA GLN A 46 5.87 0.79 15.88
C GLN A 46 5.83 0.13 14.50
N ILE A 47 4.99 -0.89 14.31
CA ILE A 47 4.76 -1.52 13.00
C ILE A 47 4.36 -0.47 11.95
N ALA A 48 3.46 0.44 12.32
CA ALA A 48 3.03 1.53 11.45
C ALA A 48 4.18 2.46 11.03
N ALA A 49 5.04 2.84 11.99
CA ALA A 49 6.21 3.67 11.73
C ALA A 49 7.23 2.97 10.82
N GLU A 50 7.53 1.69 11.07
CA GLU A 50 8.48 0.89 10.29
C GLU A 50 8.01 0.66 8.85
N LEU A 51 6.70 0.44 8.66
CA LEU A 51 6.11 0.20 7.33
C LEU A 51 5.68 1.47 6.61
N GLY A 52 5.83 2.65 7.22
CA GLY A 52 5.44 3.93 6.62
C GLY A 52 3.93 4.07 6.39
N VAL A 53 3.10 3.48 7.26
CA VAL A 53 1.63 3.53 7.17
C VAL A 53 1.01 4.07 8.46
N THR A 54 -0.29 4.29 8.46
CA THR A 54 -1.01 4.67 9.68
C THR A 54 -1.27 3.45 10.57
N ARG A 55 -1.42 3.67 11.88
CA ARG A 55 -1.85 2.61 12.80
C ARG A 55 -3.20 2.00 12.39
N MET A 56 -4.11 2.80 11.84
CA MET A 56 -5.42 2.31 11.38
C MET A 56 -5.28 1.33 10.21
N THR A 57 -4.34 1.59 9.29
CA THR A 57 -3.98 0.67 8.22
C THR A 57 -3.51 -0.67 8.78
N VAL A 58 -2.64 -0.65 9.79
CA VAL A 58 -2.17 -1.87 10.47
C VAL A 58 -3.33 -2.62 11.13
N ARG A 59 -4.22 -1.94 11.86
CA ARG A 59 -5.41 -2.57 12.48
C ARG A 59 -6.29 -3.25 11.45
N LYS A 60 -6.58 -2.57 10.33
CA LYS A 60 -7.34 -3.14 9.21
C LYS A 60 -6.67 -4.39 8.65
N TRP A 61 -5.35 -4.38 8.48
CA TRP A 61 -4.58 -5.54 8.00
C TRP A 61 -4.61 -6.73 8.96
N LEU A 62 -4.69 -6.46 10.26
CA LEU A 62 -4.82 -7.45 11.33
C LEU A 62 -6.28 -7.91 11.54
N GLY A 63 -7.25 -7.41 10.77
CA GLY A 63 -8.66 -7.75 10.91
C GLY A 63 -9.35 -7.14 12.14
N LYS A 64 -8.77 -6.10 12.74
CA LYS A 64 -9.30 -5.41 13.91
C LYS A 64 -10.20 -4.25 13.47
N GLN A 65 -11.36 -4.11 14.13
CA GLN A 65 -12.26 -2.95 14.04
C GLN A 65 -11.67 -1.78 14.84
#